data_AF-A0A1I0XTV4-F1
#
_entry.id   AF-A0A1I0XTV4-F1
#
_cell.length_a   1.000
_cell.length_b   1.000
_cell.length_c   1.000
_cell.angle_alpha   90.00
_cell.angle_beta   90.00
_cell.angle_gamma   90.00
#
_symmetry.space_group_name_H-M   'P 1'
#
loop_
_entity.id
_entity.type
_entity.pdbx_description
1 polymer ?
#
loop_
_entity_poly.entity_id
_entity_poly.type
_entity_poly.pdbx_seq_one_letter_code
_entity_poly.pdbx_strand_id
1 'polypeptide(L)'
;MADSANLGKHFDDYVDELVKSGRYETRDDVLREGVRLIEVRERRLAELDAELAQGIADVEAGRVHTADEVLEFFEEKYAALNKGRNA
;
A
#
# COMPACT_ATOMS: atom_id res chain seq x y z
N MET A 1 22.37 19.71 0.66
CA MET A 1 22.22 20.80 1.64
C MET A 1 20.77 20.81 2.08
N ALA A 2 20.37 19.85 2.91
CA ALA A 2 19.19 20.11 3.73
C ALA A 2 19.59 21.23 4.68
N ASP A 3 19.02 22.42 4.50
CA ASP A 3 19.02 23.44 5.55
C ASP A 3 18.58 22.75 6.85
N SER A 4 19.36 22.91 7.91
CA SER A 4 19.29 22.09 9.12
C SER A 4 17.86 22.04 9.69
N ALA A 5 17.10 21.02 9.31
CA ALA A 5 15.80 20.75 9.87
C ALA A 5 16.00 20.35 11.32
N ASN A 6 15.47 21.14 12.26
CA ASN A 6 15.42 20.75 13.67
C ASN A 6 14.33 19.68 13.80
N LEU A 7 14.74 18.43 13.92
CA LEU A 7 13.84 17.28 14.07
C LEU A 7 13.41 17.08 15.54
N GLY A 8 14.04 17.81 16.45
CA GLY A 8 13.95 17.58 17.89
C GLY A 8 14.94 16.51 18.35
N LYS A 9 15.35 16.65 19.63
CA LYS A 9 16.45 15.88 20.24
C LYS A 9 16.38 14.37 19.97
N HIS A 10 15.20 13.76 20.11
CA HIS A 10 15.05 12.31 19.94
C HIS A 10 15.41 11.85 18.52
N PHE A 11 14.89 12.54 17.50
CA PHE A 11 15.14 12.17 16.11
C PHE A 11 16.54 12.57 15.66
N ASP A 12 17.09 13.67 16.18
CA ASP A 12 18.48 14.02 15.93
C ASP A 12 19.45 12.96 16.47
N ASP A 13 19.24 12.49 17.70
CA ASP A 13 20.05 11.42 18.32
C ASP A 13 19.95 10.11 17.52
N TYR A 14 18.74 9.75 17.06
CA TYR A 14 18.52 8.54 16.27
C TYR A 14 19.15 8.63 14.86
N VAL A 15 19.01 9.76 14.18
CA VAL A 15 19.66 10.00 12.88
C VAL A 15 21.19 9.92 13.04
N ASP A 16 21.73 10.49 14.11
CA ASP A 16 23.17 10.40 14.40
C ASP A 16 23.62 8.96 14.67
N GLU A 17 22.83 8.14 15.35
CA GLU A 17 23.12 6.71 15.54
C GLU A 17 23.15 5.95 14.21
N LEU A 18 22.18 6.23 13.33
CA LEU A 18 22.10 5.61 12.00
C LEU A 18 23.31 5.96 11.11
N VAL A 19 23.82 7.18 11.21
CA VAL A 19 25.04 7.59 10.50
C VAL A 19 26.29 7.02 11.16
N LYS A 20 26.42 7.09 12.48
CA LYS A 20 27.57 6.55 13.23
C LYS A 20 27.73 5.04 13.09
N SER A 21 26.63 4.31 12.98
CA SER A 21 26.63 2.87 12.71
C SER A 21 27.03 2.52 11.26
N GLY A 22 27.16 3.51 10.38
CA GLY A 22 27.47 3.32 8.97
C GLY A 22 26.31 2.81 8.13
N ARG A 23 25.08 2.77 8.68
CA ARG A 23 23.90 2.36 7.93
C ARG A 23 23.51 3.39 6.85
N TYR A 24 23.82 4.66 7.09
CA TYR A 24 23.69 5.74 6.14
C TYR A 24 24.96 6.60 6.13
N GLU A 25 25.35 7.10 4.97
CA GLU A 25 26.57 7.92 4.83
C GLU A 25 26.37 9.33 5.39
N THR A 26 25.18 9.91 5.19
CA THR A 26 24.88 11.27 5.63
C THR A 26 23.50 11.38 6.27
N ARG A 27 23.29 12.44 7.06
CA ARG A 27 21.96 12.80 7.59
C ARG A 27 20.95 13.06 6.47
N ASP A 28 21.38 13.70 5.38
CA ASP A 28 20.55 13.95 4.20
C ASP A 28 19.99 12.64 3.61
N ASP A 29 20.74 11.54 3.65
CA ASP A 29 20.29 10.24 3.14
C ASP A 29 19.20 9.62 4.01
N VAL A 30 19.33 9.74 5.34
CA VAL A 30 18.29 9.29 6.28
C VAL A 30 16.99 10.06 6.06
N LEU A 31 17.09 11.39 5.85
CA LEU A 31 15.92 12.24 5.64
C LEU A 31 15.23 11.96 4.30
N ARG A 32 15.98 11.79 3.21
CA ARG A 32 15.42 11.41 1.91
C ARG A 32 14.69 10.08 1.99
N GLU A 33 15.29 9.10 2.66
CA GLU A 33 14.65 7.80 2.88
C GLU A 33 13.37 7.93 3.71
N GLY A 34 13.38 8.75 4.76
CA GLY A 34 12.20 9.07 5.55
C GLY A 34 11.06 9.68 4.72
N VAL A 35 11.37 10.68 3.90
CA VAL A 35 10.38 11.31 3.00
C VAL A 35 9.86 10.32 1.96
N ARG A 36 10.73 9.47 1.39
CA ARG A 36 10.34 8.43 0.44
C ARG A 36 9.38 7.42 1.07
N LEU A 37 9.58 7.04 2.33
CA LEU A 37 8.65 6.15 3.05
C LEU A 37 7.29 6.82 3.28
N ILE A 38 7.27 8.12 3.58
CA ILE A 38 6.03 8.89 3.69
C ILE A 38 5.31 8.91 2.34
N GLU A 39 6.00 9.24 1.24
CA GLU A 39 5.42 9.26 -0.11
C GLU A 39 4.80 7.91 -0.48
N VAL A 40 5.50 6.80 -0.20
CA VAL A 40 4.99 5.45 -0.44
C VAL A 40 3.71 5.17 0.36
N ARG A 41 3.66 5.62 1.63
CA ARG A 41 2.48 5.47 2.48
C ARG A 41 1.31 6.28 1.93
N GLU A 42 1.52 7.55 1.63
CA GLU A 42 0.48 8.46 1.13
C GLU A 42 -0.08 7.96 -0.21
N ARG A 43 0.77 7.47 -1.12
CA ARG A 43 0.31 6.87 -2.37
C ARG A 43 -0.59 5.66 -2.14
N ARG A 44 -0.21 4.74 -1.24
CA ARG A 44 -1.04 3.57 -0.91
C ARG A 44 -2.38 3.94 -0.28
N LEU A 45 -2.41 4.99 0.54
CA LEU A 45 -3.67 5.49 1.12
C LEU A 45 -4.55 6.11 0.04
N ALA A 46 -3.99 6.92 -0.85
CA ALA A 46 -4.74 7.50 -1.96
C ALA A 46 -5.30 6.43 -2.92
N GLU A 47 -4.54 5.37 -3.19
CA GLU A 47 -5.01 4.20 -3.96
C GLU A 47 -6.17 3.50 -3.23
N LEU A 48 -6.05 3.25 -1.93
CA LEU A 48 -7.12 2.65 -1.13
C LEU A 48 -8.39 3.51 -1.10
N ASP A 49 -8.25 4.82 -0.91
CA ASP A 49 -9.38 5.75 -0.89
C ASP A 49 -10.12 5.77 -2.23
N ALA A 50 -9.38 5.68 -3.34
CA ALA A 50 -9.97 5.59 -4.68
C ALA A 50 -10.76 4.28 -4.87
N GLU A 51 -10.21 3.14 -4.47
CA GLU A 51 -10.89 1.83 -4.54
C GLU A 51 -12.14 1.78 -3.65
N LEU A 52 -12.07 2.37 -2.45
CA LEU A 52 -13.22 2.47 -1.55
C LEU A 52 -14.33 3.36 -2.15
N ALA A 53 -13.96 4.51 -2.72
CA ALA A 53 -14.91 5.38 -3.39
C ALA A 53 -15.60 4.68 -4.56
N GLN A 54 -14.85 3.92 -5.35
CA GLN A 54 -15.42 3.09 -6.42
C GLN A 54 -16.38 2.03 -5.85
N GLY A 55 -15.97 1.29 -4.81
CA GLY A 55 -16.81 0.27 -4.19
C GLY A 55 -18.13 0.83 -3.62
N ILE A 56 -18.09 2.00 -3.01
CA ILE A 56 -19.30 2.70 -2.54
C ILE A 56 -20.19 3.08 -3.72
N ALA A 57 -19.62 3.63 -4.80
CA ALA A 57 -20.38 3.97 -6.00
C ALA A 57 -20.97 2.74 -6.72
N ASP A 58 -20.31 1.59 -6.63
CA ASP A 58 -20.82 0.30 -7.12
C ASP A 58 -22.02 -0.17 -6.28
N VAL A 59 -21.94 -0.07 -4.95
CA VAL A 59 -23.05 -0.37 -4.04
C VAL A 59 -24.26 0.52 -4.33
N GLU A 60 -24.07 1.84 -4.42
CA GLU A 60 -25.15 2.79 -4.70
C GLU A 60 -25.82 2.56 -6.06
N ALA A 61 -25.05 2.13 -7.05
CA ALA A 61 -25.55 1.80 -8.37
C ALA A 61 -26.10 0.37 -8.49
N GLY A 62 -26.11 -0.42 -7.41
CA GLY A 62 -26.55 -1.81 -7.41
C GLY A 62 -25.64 -2.77 -8.21
N ARG A 63 -24.39 -2.38 -8.48
CA ARG A 63 -23.37 -3.23 -9.14
C ARG A 63 -22.71 -4.18 -8.14
N VAL A 64 -23.53 -4.90 -7.37
CA VAL A 64 -23.10 -5.82 -6.34
C VAL A 64 -23.78 -7.18 -6.51
N HIS A 65 -23.11 -8.21 -6.02
CA HIS A 65 -23.64 -9.57 -5.99
C HIS A 65 -23.63 -10.07 -4.54
N THR A 66 -24.56 -10.94 -4.22
CA THR A 66 -24.57 -11.67 -2.96
C THR A 66 -23.44 -12.71 -2.95
N ALA A 67 -23.03 -13.12 -1.76
CA ALA A 67 -22.00 -14.16 -1.61
C ALA A 67 -22.42 -15.49 -2.27
N ASP A 68 -23.71 -15.84 -2.21
CA ASP A 68 -24.24 -17.08 -2.79
C ASP A 68 -24.19 -17.04 -4.32
N GLU A 69 -24.59 -15.92 -4.96
CA GLU A 69 -24.48 -15.74 -6.42
C GLU A 69 -23.03 -15.84 -6.90
N VAL A 70 -22.09 -15.26 -6.15
CA VAL A 70 -20.67 -15.32 -6.47
C VAL A 70 -20.12 -16.74 -6.32
N LEU A 71 -20.53 -17.46 -5.26
CA LEU A 71 -20.12 -18.84 -5.03
C LEU A 71 -20.60 -19.76 -6.15
N GLU A 72 -21.88 -19.69 -6.49
CA GLU A 72 -22.48 -20.47 -7.58
C GLU A 72 -21.75 -20.22 -8.90
N PHE A 73 -21.49 -18.94 -9.24
CA PHE A 73 -20.72 -18.58 -10.44
C PHE A 73 -19.33 -19.22 -10.47
N PHE A 74 -18.60 -19.20 -9.35
CA PHE A 74 -17.27 -19.81 -9.30
C PHE A 74 -17.32 -21.34 -9.41
N GLU A 75 -18.28 -22.00 -8.76
CA GLU A 75 -18.46 -23.45 -8.85
C GLU A 75 -18.70 -23.88 -10.29
N GLU A 76 -19.60 -23.21 -11.01
CA GLU A 76 -19.88 -23.48 -12.42
C GLU A 76 -18.64 -23.27 -13.30
N LYS A 77 -17.96 -22.12 -13.12
CA LYS A 77 -16.76 -21.77 -13.89
C LYS A 77 -15.66 -22.81 -13.75
N TYR A 78 -15.38 -23.24 -12.52
CA TYR A 78 -14.31 -24.21 -12.27
C TYR A 78 -14.70 -25.64 -12.62
N ALA A 79 -15.98 -26.02 -12.53
CA ALA A 79 -16.46 -27.30 -13.03
C ALA A 79 -16.29 -27.41 -14.56
N ALA A 80 -16.57 -26.34 -15.30
CA ALA A 80 -16.39 -26.29 -16.75
C ALA A 80 -14.91 -26.41 -17.17
N LEU A 81 -14.02 -25.72 -16.45
CA LEU A 81 -12.56 -25.80 -16.66
C LEU A 81 -12.02 -27.23 -16.45
N ASN A 82 -12.54 -27.95 -15.47
CA ASN A 82 -12.13 -29.34 -15.20
C ASN A 82 -12.67 -30.33 -16.25
N LYS A 83 -13.88 -30.11 -16.78
CA LYS A 83 -14.40 -30.90 -17.90
C LYS A 83 -13.57 -30.74 -19.17
N GLY A 84 -13.12 -29.52 -19.48
CA GLY A 84 -12.28 -29.26 -20.66
C GLY A 84 -10.83 -29.78 -20.56
N ARG A 85 -10.37 -30.19 -19.37
CA ARG A 85 -9.05 -30.81 -19.15
C ARG A 85 -9.06 -32.34 -19.18
N ASN A 86 -10.23 -32.95 -19.04
CA ASN A 86 -10.42 -34.41 -18.99
C ASN A 86 -11.11 -34.97 -20.25
N ALA A 87 -11.32 -34.13 -21.27
CA ALA A 87 -11.79 -34.48 -22.60
C ALA A 87 -10.65 -34.29 -23.62
#